data_AF-A0A2P5VVW5-F1
#
_entry.id   AF-A0A2P5VVW5-F1
#
_cell.length_a   1.000
_cell.length_b   1.000
_cell.length_c   1.000
_cell.angle_alpha   90.00
_cell.angle_beta   90.00
_cell.angle_gamma   90.00
#
_symmetry.space_group_name_H-M   'P 1'
#
loop_
_entity.id
_entity.type
_entity.pdbx_description
1 polymer ?
#
loop_
_entity_poly.entity_id
_entity_poly.type
_entity_poly.pdbx_seq_one_letter_code
_entity_poly.pdbx_strand_id
1 'polypeptide(L)'
;MAVAMAFRRLSSSIDKPFRPLSNATSHCYMLCLQWPKQLNAPLEVVDPEIADIIELEKARQWKGLELIPSENFTSVSVMQAVGSITTNKYSEGYPGTSTWPRRYVRTALSKHSDWILKNEEPLSGSPANFQVYTALLKPHDRIKALDLPHGGHLSHDRYQKDIAVSIFFETIPYQLNESTGYIDYDQLEKSATLFKPKLLVAGASAYARQYDYARIRKVCDKQKAIMLADMAHISGLVAAGVIPSPFEYADVVTTTTHKPLRGPRGAMIFFRKGVKEINKQGKVVLYDYEDKINQAVFPGLQGGPHNHTITGLAVALKQATTPVYKAYQEQVLSNCSKFAQTLARKGYELVSGGTENHLVLVNLKNKGIDGSRVEKVLEAVHIAANKNTGDFVKVAEYFDATVNLALKIKAETKGTKLKDFVATLQSSGVIP
;
A
#
# COMPACT_ATOMS: atom_id res chain seq x y z
N MET A 1 -14.33 3.71 40.95
CA MET A 1 -15.09 4.97 40.86
C MET A 1 -14.46 6.00 41.79
N ALA A 2 -13.66 6.96 41.30
CA ALA A 2 -13.17 8.09 42.12
C ALA A 2 -12.46 9.23 41.33
N VAL A 3 -12.70 9.43 40.03
CA VAL A 3 -12.12 10.58 39.27
C VAL A 3 -13.17 11.17 38.31
N ALA A 4 -14.28 11.65 38.86
CA ALA A 4 -15.38 12.26 38.09
C ALA A 4 -16.01 13.47 38.80
N MET A 5 -15.26 14.19 39.65
CA MET A 5 -15.72 15.40 40.36
C MET A 5 -14.60 16.45 40.53
N ALA A 6 -13.81 16.72 39.49
CA ALA A 6 -12.71 17.71 39.54
C ALA A 6 -12.85 18.90 38.57
N PHE A 7 -13.92 18.97 37.77
CA PHE A 7 -14.18 20.08 36.83
C PHE A 7 -15.60 20.69 36.96
N ARG A 8 -16.12 20.74 38.19
CA ARG A 8 -17.33 21.49 38.57
C ARG A 8 -17.09 22.30 39.86
N ARG A 9 -16.08 23.19 39.86
CA ARG A 9 -15.84 24.18 40.93
C ARG A 9 -14.91 25.34 40.54
N LEU A 10 -15.16 25.94 39.37
CA LEU A 10 -14.64 27.26 38.98
C LEU A 10 -15.78 28.13 38.43
N SER A 11 -16.83 28.28 39.24
CA SER A 11 -18.07 29.00 38.88
C SER A 11 -18.73 29.59 40.12
N SER A 12 -17.96 30.32 40.95
CA SER A 12 -18.48 31.03 42.12
C SER A 12 -17.45 32.01 42.70
N SER A 13 -17.06 33.03 41.94
CA SER A 13 -16.48 34.29 42.43
C SER A 13 -16.16 35.22 41.27
N ILE A 14 -16.95 36.29 41.15
CA ILE A 14 -16.63 37.67 40.72
C ILE A 14 -17.97 38.32 40.38
N ASP A 15 -18.68 38.79 41.41
CA ASP A 15 -19.68 39.84 41.23
C ASP A 15 -18.92 41.16 41.07
N LYS A 16 -18.56 41.46 39.81
CA LYS A 16 -18.25 42.82 39.37
C LYS A 16 -19.05 43.06 38.11
N PRO A 17 -19.80 44.18 38.00
CA PRO A 17 -20.55 44.48 36.79
C PRO A 17 -19.56 44.66 35.63
N PHE A 18 -19.59 43.74 34.67
CA PHE A 18 -18.92 43.91 33.40
C PHE A 18 -19.49 45.17 32.73
N ARG A 19 -18.70 46.24 32.68
CA ARG A 19 -19.00 47.36 31.78
C ARG A 19 -19.00 46.81 30.36
N PRO A 20 -20.07 46.99 29.57
CA PRO A 20 -20.04 46.65 28.16
C PRO A 20 -19.13 47.66 27.46
N LEU A 21 -17.86 47.30 27.25
CA LEU A 21 -17.02 47.90 26.22
C LEU A 21 -17.47 47.37 24.84
N SER A 22 -18.74 47.62 24.52
CA SER A 22 -19.32 47.35 23.21
C SER A 22 -18.87 48.43 22.23
N ASN A 23 -17.60 48.36 21.83
CA ASN A 23 -17.14 49.04 20.62
C ASN A 23 -17.88 48.41 19.43
N ALA A 24 -19.00 49.03 19.02
CA ALA A 24 -19.79 48.60 17.86
C ALA A 24 -18.95 48.51 16.56
N THR A 25 -17.87 49.28 16.51
CA THR A 25 -16.83 49.22 15.47
C THR A 25 -16.16 47.85 15.32
N SER A 26 -15.92 47.10 16.41
CA SER A 26 -15.25 45.79 16.33
C SER A 26 -16.12 44.68 15.74
N HIS A 27 -17.45 44.72 15.95
CA HIS A 27 -18.37 43.78 15.30
C HIS A 27 -18.55 44.07 13.81
N CYS A 28 -18.55 45.36 13.43
CA CYS A 28 -18.64 45.76 12.02
C CYS A 28 -17.40 45.31 11.21
N TYR A 29 -16.20 45.40 11.80
CA TYR A 29 -14.96 44.94 11.15
C TYR A 29 -14.99 43.46 10.77
N MET A 30 -15.45 42.56 11.66
CA MET A 30 -15.49 41.11 11.39
C MET A 30 -16.42 40.73 10.23
N LEU A 31 -17.52 41.47 10.01
CA LEU A 31 -18.47 41.20 8.93
C LEU A 31 -17.90 41.53 7.53
N CYS A 32 -16.92 42.42 7.46
CA CYS A 32 -16.21 42.78 6.22
C CYS A 32 -15.01 41.88 5.91
N LEU A 33 -14.56 41.01 6.82
CA LEU A 33 -13.43 40.12 6.55
C LEU A 33 -13.82 39.02 5.56
N GLN A 34 -13.11 38.96 4.43
CA GLN A 34 -13.35 37.96 3.39
C GLN A 34 -12.66 36.62 3.70
N TRP A 35 -11.45 36.63 4.30
CA TRP A 35 -10.71 35.40 4.57
C TRP A 35 -11.41 34.40 5.51
N PRO A 36 -12.15 34.80 6.58
CA PRO A 36 -12.86 33.83 7.41
C PRO A 36 -14.04 33.19 6.68
N LYS A 37 -14.64 33.90 5.72
CA LYS A 37 -15.70 33.35 4.86
C LYS A 37 -15.10 32.35 3.88
N GLN A 38 -13.98 32.68 3.24
CA GLN A 38 -13.24 31.77 2.36
C GLN A 38 -12.82 30.47 3.07
N LEU A 39 -12.26 30.56 4.28
CA LEU A 39 -11.79 29.39 5.04
C LEU A 39 -12.90 28.45 5.55
N ASN A 40 -14.16 28.88 5.53
CA ASN A 40 -15.32 28.08 5.96
C ASN A 40 -16.32 27.83 4.83
N ALA A 41 -16.05 28.31 3.61
CA ALA A 41 -16.88 28.05 2.45
C ALA A 41 -16.66 26.61 1.94
N PRO A 42 -17.69 25.95 1.39
CA PRO A 42 -17.56 24.61 0.85
C PRO A 42 -16.75 24.63 -0.47
N LEU A 43 -16.19 23.49 -0.85
CA LEU A 43 -15.26 23.39 -1.99
C LEU A 43 -15.88 23.91 -3.28
N GLU A 44 -17.15 23.59 -3.52
CA GLU A 44 -17.94 23.99 -4.69
C GLU A 44 -18.11 25.51 -4.83
N VAL A 45 -17.87 26.27 -3.75
CA VAL A 45 -17.91 27.74 -3.73
C VAL A 45 -16.51 28.36 -3.77
N VAL A 46 -15.50 27.70 -3.19
CA VAL A 46 -14.12 28.19 -3.16
C VAL A 46 -13.39 27.89 -4.47
N ASP A 47 -13.59 26.70 -5.02
CA ASP A 47 -12.90 26.16 -6.19
C ASP A 47 -13.81 25.17 -6.95
N PRO A 48 -14.70 25.69 -7.83
CA PRO A 48 -15.61 24.85 -8.60
C PRO A 48 -14.90 24.00 -9.67
N GLU A 49 -13.69 24.36 -10.10
CA GLU A 49 -12.89 23.59 -11.05
C GLU A 49 -12.40 22.28 -10.42
N ILE A 50 -11.84 22.37 -9.19
CA ILE A 50 -11.45 21.19 -8.42
C ILE A 50 -12.68 20.35 -8.02
N ALA A 51 -13.83 20.98 -7.76
CA ALA A 51 -15.08 20.25 -7.51
C ALA A 51 -15.53 19.43 -8.73
N ASP A 52 -15.50 20.00 -9.94
CA ASP A 52 -15.86 19.29 -11.18
C ASP A 52 -14.88 18.13 -11.47
N ILE A 53 -13.57 18.33 -11.28
CA ILE A 53 -12.56 17.27 -11.40
C ILE A 53 -12.86 16.09 -10.45
N ILE A 54 -13.36 16.35 -9.24
CA ILE A 54 -13.75 15.31 -8.29
C ILE A 54 -15.03 14.58 -8.75
N GLU A 55 -16.02 15.26 -9.31
CA GLU A 55 -17.22 14.62 -9.87
C GLU A 55 -16.90 13.80 -11.13
N LEU A 56 -15.98 14.27 -11.98
CA LEU A 56 -15.48 13.52 -13.13
C LEU A 56 -14.76 12.23 -12.71
N GLU A 57 -13.91 12.27 -11.68
CA GLU A 57 -13.24 11.07 -11.16
C GLU A 57 -14.24 10.12 -10.46
N LYS A 58 -15.23 10.63 -9.72
CA LYS A 58 -16.35 9.81 -9.20
C LYS A 58 -17.10 9.12 -10.33
N ALA A 59 -17.40 9.84 -11.41
CA ALA A 59 -18.09 9.30 -12.58
C ALA A 59 -17.24 8.26 -13.33
N ARG A 60 -15.92 8.45 -13.40
CA ARG A 60 -14.97 7.47 -13.96
C ARG A 60 -14.98 6.18 -13.13
N GLN A 61 -14.76 6.28 -11.82
CA GLN A 61 -14.77 5.16 -10.89
C GLN A 61 -16.12 4.40 -10.85
N TRP A 62 -17.24 5.10 -11.04
CA TRP A 62 -18.56 4.49 -11.08
C TRP A 62 -18.83 3.69 -12.36
N LYS A 63 -18.31 4.16 -13.51
CA LYS A 63 -18.53 3.55 -14.82
C LYS A 63 -17.48 2.50 -15.20
N GLY A 64 -16.30 2.53 -14.57
CA GLY A 64 -15.16 1.66 -14.88
C GLY A 64 -15.31 0.22 -14.40
N LEU A 65 -14.82 -0.73 -15.21
CA LEU A 65 -14.63 -2.13 -14.81
C LEU A 65 -13.22 -2.35 -14.29
N GLU A 66 -13.04 -1.96 -13.05
CA GLU A 66 -11.72 -1.81 -12.49
C GLU A 66 -11.04 -3.21 -12.15
N LEU A 67 -9.78 -3.52 -12.57
CA LEU A 67 -8.92 -4.71 -12.28
C LEU A 67 -7.41 -4.57 -11.74
N ILE A 68 -6.83 -3.44 -11.25
CA ILE A 68 -5.36 -3.22 -10.97
C ILE A 68 -5.05 -3.84 -9.58
N PRO A 69 -4.09 -4.76 -9.40
CA PRO A 69 -3.93 -5.41 -8.10
C PRO A 69 -3.46 -4.51 -6.93
N SER A 70 -3.15 -3.23 -7.15
CA SER A 70 -2.74 -2.26 -6.12
C SER A 70 -3.81 -1.25 -5.66
N GLU A 71 -4.94 -1.08 -6.32
CA GLU A 71 -5.92 -0.05 -5.89
C GLU A 71 -6.97 -0.59 -4.89
N ASN A 72 -7.89 0.27 -4.43
CA ASN A 72 -9.13 -0.12 -3.76
C ASN A 72 -10.03 1.10 -3.52
N PHE A 73 -11.34 0.87 -3.42
CA PHE A 73 -12.28 1.84 -2.85
C PHE A 73 -12.23 1.80 -1.32
N THR A 74 -11.72 2.87 -0.70
CA THR A 74 -11.75 3.02 0.77
C THR A 74 -13.15 3.39 1.27
N SER A 75 -13.40 3.27 2.58
CA SER A 75 -14.72 3.56 3.14
C SER A 75 -14.94 5.06 3.37
N VAL A 76 -16.20 5.50 3.30
CA VAL A 76 -16.61 6.88 3.65
C VAL A 76 -16.11 7.29 5.03
N SER A 77 -16.17 6.39 6.02
CA SER A 77 -15.64 6.64 7.37
C SER A 77 -14.11 6.82 7.45
N VAL A 78 -13.34 6.26 6.52
CA VAL A 78 -11.90 6.55 6.39
C VAL A 78 -11.72 7.92 5.75
N MET A 79 -12.46 8.25 4.69
CA MET A 79 -12.39 9.56 4.03
C MET A 79 -12.76 10.71 4.97
N GLN A 80 -13.82 10.55 5.78
CA GLN A 80 -14.23 11.51 6.81
C GLN A 80 -13.14 11.76 7.86
N ALA A 81 -12.39 10.72 8.25
CA ALA A 81 -11.27 10.85 9.17
C ALA A 81 -10.06 11.55 8.53
N VAL A 82 -9.78 11.28 7.25
CA VAL A 82 -8.72 11.94 6.47
C VAL A 82 -9.04 13.42 6.20
N GLY A 83 -10.30 13.78 5.94
CA GLY A 83 -10.75 15.16 5.80
C GLY A 83 -10.99 15.91 7.12
N SER A 84 -10.50 15.42 8.26
CA SER A 84 -10.79 16.00 9.58
C SER A 84 -9.77 17.03 10.05
N ILE A 85 -10.17 17.86 11.01
CA ILE A 85 -9.33 18.89 11.67
C ILE A 85 -8.04 18.34 12.31
N THR A 86 -7.88 17.03 12.44
CA THR A 86 -6.63 16.41 12.93
C THR A 86 -5.43 16.72 12.02
N THR A 87 -5.68 17.16 10.77
CA THR A 87 -4.64 17.68 9.87
C THR A 87 -3.93 18.93 10.42
N ASN A 88 -4.63 19.76 11.21
CA ASN A 88 -4.09 21.03 11.72
C ASN A 88 -3.03 20.85 12.83
N LYS A 89 -2.85 19.63 13.37
CA LYS A 89 -1.94 19.39 14.50
C LYS A 89 -0.57 18.89 14.02
N TYR A 90 0.42 19.78 14.06
CA TYR A 90 1.83 19.40 14.06
C TYR A 90 2.17 18.65 15.36
N SER A 91 2.74 17.45 15.28
CA SER A 91 3.08 16.61 16.45
C SER A 91 4.25 15.68 16.19
N GLU A 92 5.44 16.26 16.02
CA GLU A 92 6.69 15.52 15.90
C GLU A 92 6.98 14.63 17.11
N GLY A 93 7.78 13.59 16.88
CA GLY A 93 8.15 12.61 17.90
C GLY A 93 7.06 11.59 18.25
N TYR A 94 7.46 10.63 19.06
CA TYR A 94 6.62 9.49 19.41
C TYR A 94 5.72 9.76 20.64
N PRO A 95 4.52 9.15 20.71
CA PRO A 95 3.57 9.38 21.80
C PRO A 95 4.13 9.21 23.23
N GLY A 96 4.38 10.34 23.89
CA GLY A 96 4.50 10.45 25.35
C GLY A 96 3.16 10.65 26.06
N THR A 97 2.28 11.52 25.54
CA THR A 97 0.95 11.81 26.14
C THR A 97 -0.14 12.33 25.19
N SER A 98 0.15 12.78 23.96
CA SER A 98 -0.59 13.95 23.41
C SER A 98 -1.50 13.79 22.17
N THR A 99 -1.61 12.63 21.50
CA THR A 99 -2.59 12.47 20.38
C THR A 99 -3.34 11.13 20.41
N TRP A 100 -4.67 11.21 20.51
CA TRP A 100 -5.59 10.07 20.60
C TRP A 100 -5.50 9.05 19.43
N PRO A 101 -5.39 9.47 18.15
CA PRO A 101 -5.39 8.52 17.02
C PRO A 101 -4.25 7.51 17.07
N ARG A 102 -3.03 7.96 17.37
CA ARG A 102 -1.82 7.14 17.49
C ARG A 102 -1.96 6.06 18.57
N ARG A 103 -2.51 6.46 19.73
CA ARG A 103 -2.81 5.53 20.83
C ARG A 103 -3.77 4.42 20.38
N TYR A 104 -4.81 4.76 19.60
CA TYR A 104 -5.76 3.76 19.11
C TYR A 104 -5.11 2.77 18.13
N VAL A 105 -4.33 3.24 17.14
CA VAL A 105 -3.61 2.36 16.19
C VAL A 105 -2.73 1.36 16.93
N ARG A 106 -1.95 1.83 17.92
CA ARG A 106 -1.07 0.99 18.74
C ARG A 106 -1.84 -0.01 19.59
N THR A 107 -2.96 0.38 20.21
CA THR A 107 -3.81 -0.52 21.02
C THR A 107 -4.57 -1.55 20.17
N ALA A 108 -4.98 -1.19 18.94
CA ALA A 108 -5.67 -2.12 18.04
C ALA A 108 -4.78 -3.30 17.61
N LEU A 109 -3.47 -3.07 17.53
CA LEU A 109 -2.48 -4.03 17.03
C LEU A 109 -1.59 -4.66 18.10
N SER A 110 -1.68 -4.25 19.37
CA SER A 110 -0.90 -4.82 20.48
C SER A 110 -1.37 -6.22 20.96
N LYS A 111 -2.09 -6.96 20.12
CA LYS A 111 -2.60 -8.32 20.44
C LYS A 111 -1.60 -9.44 20.17
N HIS A 112 -0.46 -9.14 19.57
CA HIS A 112 0.65 -10.07 19.38
C HIS A 112 1.81 -9.64 20.29
N SER A 113 2.21 -10.48 21.26
CA SER A 113 3.20 -10.14 22.28
C SER A 113 4.62 -9.94 21.74
N ASP A 114 4.95 -10.65 20.66
CA ASP A 114 6.34 -10.79 20.17
C ASP A 114 6.65 -9.83 19.01
N TRP A 115 5.64 -9.07 18.59
CA TRP A 115 5.67 -8.09 17.51
C TRP A 115 5.19 -6.75 18.02
N ILE A 116 5.79 -5.68 17.52
CA ILE A 116 5.29 -4.34 17.78
C ILE A 116 5.08 -3.63 16.44
N LEU A 117 3.83 -3.26 16.13
CA LEU A 117 3.62 -2.06 15.33
C LEU A 117 3.95 -0.87 16.23
N LYS A 118 4.99 -0.13 15.89
CA LYS A 118 5.30 1.15 16.55
C LYS A 118 5.47 2.33 15.61
N ASN A 119 5.45 2.11 14.30
CA ASN A 119 5.57 3.19 13.34
C ASN A 119 4.42 3.18 12.32
N GLU A 120 3.38 3.92 12.69
CA GLU A 120 2.23 4.32 11.89
C GLU A 120 2.45 5.62 11.09
N GLU A 121 3.65 6.21 11.17
CA GLU A 121 3.99 7.51 10.59
C GLU A 121 4.54 7.52 9.15
N PRO A 122 5.05 6.42 8.55
CA PRO A 122 5.55 6.43 7.18
C PRO A 122 4.50 6.87 6.16
N LEU A 123 4.82 7.92 5.39
CA LEU A 123 3.85 8.57 4.49
C LEU A 123 3.34 7.66 3.36
N SER A 124 4.11 6.65 2.96
CA SER A 124 3.73 5.64 1.95
C SER A 124 4.70 4.45 1.98
N GLY A 125 4.47 3.43 1.14
CA GLY A 125 5.25 2.19 1.14
C GLY A 125 6.72 2.37 0.73
N SER A 126 6.98 3.19 -0.28
CA SER A 126 8.35 3.48 -0.73
C SER A 126 9.22 4.12 0.36
N PRO A 127 8.80 5.22 1.04
CA PRO A 127 9.57 5.75 2.16
C PRO A 127 9.62 4.79 3.37
N ALA A 128 8.58 3.97 3.63
CA ALA A 128 8.63 2.96 4.70
C ALA A 128 9.76 1.94 4.49
N ASN A 129 9.95 1.44 3.28
CA ASN A 129 11.06 0.56 2.94
C ASN A 129 12.41 1.29 3.06
N PHE A 130 12.51 2.51 2.53
CA PHE A 130 13.72 3.32 2.63
C PHE A 130 14.13 3.61 4.09
N GLN A 131 13.16 3.90 4.97
CA GLN A 131 13.35 4.10 6.40
C GLN A 131 13.87 2.84 7.10
N VAL A 132 13.39 1.65 6.72
CA VAL A 132 13.95 0.37 7.21
C VAL A 132 15.39 0.19 6.75
N TYR A 133 15.73 0.53 5.51
CA TYR A 133 17.11 0.45 5.02
C TYR A 133 18.02 1.42 5.77
N THR A 134 17.66 2.71 5.86
CA THR A 134 18.42 3.73 6.62
C THR A 134 18.57 3.39 8.10
N ALA A 135 17.59 2.71 8.72
CA ALA A 135 17.66 2.28 10.11
C ALA A 135 18.65 1.13 10.35
N LEU A 136 18.71 0.16 9.43
CA LEU A 136 19.29 -1.15 9.68
C LEU A 136 20.56 -1.44 8.86
N LEU A 137 20.84 -0.62 7.86
CA LEU A 137 21.94 -0.75 6.91
C LEU A 137 22.76 0.55 6.90
N LYS A 138 24.05 0.43 6.60
CA LYS A 138 24.89 1.57 6.24
C LYS A 138 24.73 1.90 4.74
N PRO A 139 25.07 3.13 4.30
CA PRO A 139 25.25 3.39 2.87
C PRO A 139 26.19 2.34 2.25
N HIS A 140 25.83 1.86 1.06
CA HIS A 140 26.50 0.78 0.32
C HIS A 140 26.49 -0.62 0.99
N ASP A 141 25.74 -0.83 2.08
CA ASP A 141 25.39 -2.20 2.50
C ASP A 141 24.48 -2.87 1.46
N ARG A 142 24.47 -4.20 1.48
CA ARG A 142 23.93 -5.04 0.41
C ARG A 142 22.48 -5.46 0.64
N ILE A 143 21.60 -5.15 -0.32
CA ILE A 143 20.18 -5.55 -0.34
C ILE A 143 19.96 -6.57 -1.46
N LYS A 144 19.16 -7.60 -1.20
CA LYS A 144 18.74 -8.57 -2.22
C LYS A 144 17.22 -8.71 -2.24
N ALA A 145 16.57 -8.52 -3.39
CA ALA A 145 15.12 -8.54 -3.53
C ALA A 145 14.68 -9.16 -4.86
N LEU A 146 13.36 -9.31 -5.09
CA LEU A 146 12.84 -9.81 -6.36
C LEU A 146 13.05 -8.76 -7.46
N ASP A 147 13.54 -9.22 -8.62
CA ASP A 147 13.77 -8.38 -9.80
C ASP A 147 12.49 -7.71 -10.30
N LEU A 148 12.57 -6.46 -10.77
CA LEU A 148 11.39 -5.67 -11.13
C LEU A 148 10.56 -6.29 -12.27
N PRO A 149 11.15 -6.77 -13.39
CA PRO A 149 10.40 -7.44 -14.46
C PRO A 149 9.81 -8.78 -14.03
N HIS A 150 10.29 -9.34 -12.91
CA HIS A 150 9.87 -10.61 -12.33
C HIS A 150 8.88 -10.45 -11.16
N GLY A 151 8.33 -9.25 -10.98
CA GLY A 151 7.26 -8.98 -10.02
C GLY A 151 7.69 -8.24 -8.77
N GLY A 152 8.96 -7.81 -8.67
CA GLY A 152 9.47 -6.96 -7.61
C GLY A 152 8.84 -5.56 -7.58
N HIS A 153 9.44 -4.66 -6.80
CA HIS A 153 8.98 -3.27 -6.69
C HIS A 153 10.15 -2.29 -6.66
N LEU A 154 9.93 -1.08 -7.20
CA LEU A 154 10.93 0.00 -7.33
C LEU A 154 11.57 0.42 -5.99
N SER A 155 10.92 0.16 -4.86
CA SER A 155 11.48 0.45 -3.54
C SER A 155 12.32 -0.68 -2.95
N HIS A 156 12.64 -1.74 -3.71
CA HIS A 156 13.46 -2.86 -3.25
C HIS A 156 14.74 -3.06 -4.07
N ASP A 157 14.65 -2.89 -5.39
CA ASP A 157 15.74 -3.19 -6.34
C ASP A 157 15.63 -2.39 -7.64
N ARG A 158 16.68 -2.50 -8.44
CA ARG A 158 16.98 -1.79 -9.67
C ARG A 158 16.36 -2.45 -10.90
N TYR A 159 15.76 -1.61 -11.75
CA TYR A 159 15.84 -1.81 -13.21
C TYR A 159 16.77 -0.77 -13.88
N GLN A 160 16.81 0.47 -13.36
CA GLN A 160 17.69 1.55 -13.83
C GLN A 160 18.43 2.24 -12.66
N LYS A 161 19.58 2.87 -12.95
CA LYS A 161 20.60 3.23 -11.94
C LYS A 161 20.20 4.41 -11.03
N ASP A 162 19.08 5.03 -11.38
CA ASP A 162 18.63 6.32 -10.86
C ASP A 162 17.55 6.18 -9.76
N ILE A 163 17.24 4.93 -9.36
CA ILE A 163 16.35 4.61 -8.25
C ILE A 163 17.10 4.82 -6.93
N ALA A 164 16.55 5.65 -6.04
CA ALA A 164 17.19 6.05 -4.77
C ALA A 164 17.76 4.88 -3.94
N VAL A 165 17.03 3.77 -3.81
CA VAL A 165 17.50 2.59 -3.04
C VAL A 165 18.84 2.08 -3.61
N SER A 166 18.98 2.02 -4.93
CA SER A 166 20.21 1.56 -5.61
C SER A 166 21.29 2.64 -5.78
N ILE A 167 21.00 3.89 -5.39
CA ILE A 167 21.99 4.97 -5.26
C ILE A 167 22.64 4.91 -3.87
N PHE A 168 21.85 4.66 -2.81
CA PHE A 168 22.32 4.65 -1.43
C PHE A 168 22.74 3.26 -0.91
N PHE A 169 22.32 2.18 -1.55
CA PHE A 169 22.61 0.79 -1.16
C PHE A 169 22.98 -0.06 -2.38
N GLU A 170 23.78 -1.10 -2.16
CA GLU A 170 24.18 -2.02 -3.23
C GLU A 170 23.10 -3.09 -3.41
N THR A 171 22.35 -3.04 -4.52
CA THR A 171 21.22 -3.96 -4.75
C THR A 171 21.55 -5.04 -5.80
N ILE A 172 21.03 -6.26 -5.60
CA ILE A 172 21.05 -7.32 -6.63
C ILE A 172 19.73 -8.11 -6.64
N PRO A 173 19.20 -8.48 -7.81
CA PRO A 173 17.99 -9.27 -7.89
C PRO A 173 18.16 -10.73 -7.43
N TYR A 174 17.06 -11.35 -7.03
CA TYR A 174 16.74 -12.74 -7.36
C TYR A 174 15.56 -12.78 -8.33
N GLN A 175 15.38 -13.91 -9.01
CA GLN A 175 14.53 -14.02 -10.18
C GLN A 175 13.56 -15.21 -10.07
N LEU A 176 12.55 -15.25 -10.94
CA LEU A 176 11.73 -16.44 -11.13
C LEU A 176 12.50 -17.46 -11.96
N ASN A 177 12.21 -18.74 -11.77
CA ASN A 177 12.44 -19.74 -12.79
C ASN A 177 11.40 -19.52 -13.89
N GLU A 178 11.82 -18.96 -15.04
CA GLU A 178 10.92 -18.58 -16.13
C GLU A 178 10.06 -19.75 -16.67
N SER A 179 10.54 -20.99 -16.56
CA SER A 179 9.79 -22.17 -17.02
C SER A 179 8.59 -22.52 -16.12
N THR A 180 8.63 -22.09 -14.84
CA THR A 180 7.58 -22.37 -13.86
C THR A 180 6.83 -21.13 -13.40
N GLY A 181 7.41 -19.94 -13.51
CA GLY A 181 6.85 -18.68 -12.96
C GLY A 181 6.91 -18.57 -11.43
N TYR A 182 7.62 -19.47 -10.73
CA TYR A 182 7.87 -19.41 -9.29
C TYR A 182 9.26 -18.84 -9.01
N ILE A 183 9.47 -18.25 -7.82
CA ILE A 183 10.79 -17.77 -7.38
C ILE A 183 11.80 -18.92 -7.37
N ASP A 184 12.97 -18.72 -7.98
CA ASP A 184 14.07 -19.69 -7.91
C ASP A 184 14.79 -19.54 -6.56
N TYR A 185 14.26 -20.21 -5.54
CA TYR A 185 14.81 -20.19 -4.18
C TYR A 185 16.21 -20.82 -4.08
N ASP A 186 16.61 -21.69 -5.00
CA ASP A 186 17.93 -22.33 -5.01
C ASP A 186 18.97 -21.38 -5.60
N GLN A 187 18.65 -20.71 -6.70
CA GLN A 187 19.49 -19.66 -7.26
C GLN A 187 19.55 -18.43 -6.35
N LEU A 188 18.47 -18.12 -5.62
CA LEU A 188 18.44 -17.13 -4.56
C LEU A 188 19.46 -17.50 -3.46
N GLU A 189 19.48 -18.73 -2.94
CA GLU A 189 20.44 -19.17 -1.91
C GLU A 189 21.90 -19.17 -2.41
N LYS A 190 22.13 -19.68 -3.64
CA LYS A 190 23.46 -19.70 -4.27
C LYS A 190 24.00 -18.27 -4.43
N SER A 191 23.22 -17.39 -5.06
CA SER A 191 23.62 -16.00 -5.29
C SER A 191 23.73 -15.18 -3.99
N ALA A 192 22.88 -15.45 -2.98
CA ALA A 192 23.03 -14.83 -1.67
C ALA A 192 24.34 -15.23 -0.96
N THR A 193 24.83 -16.45 -1.17
CA THR A 193 26.12 -16.90 -0.59
C THR A 193 27.33 -16.18 -1.20
N LEU A 194 27.26 -15.83 -2.49
CA LEU A 194 28.29 -15.04 -3.18
C LEU A 194 28.18 -13.55 -2.83
N PHE A 195 26.97 -13.00 -2.89
CA PHE A 195 26.71 -11.57 -2.69
C PHE A 195 26.76 -11.14 -1.22
N LYS A 196 26.45 -12.03 -0.27
CA LYS A 196 26.42 -11.78 1.19
C LYS A 196 25.55 -10.55 1.54
N PRO A 197 24.24 -10.58 1.23
CA PRO A 197 23.34 -9.48 1.57
C PRO A 197 23.28 -9.25 3.08
N LYS A 198 23.10 -8.00 3.48
CA LYS A 198 22.76 -7.60 4.85
C LYS A 198 21.26 -7.65 5.11
N LEU A 199 20.46 -7.47 4.06
CA LEU A 199 19.00 -7.53 4.12
C LEU A 199 18.47 -8.23 2.87
N LEU A 200 17.47 -9.09 3.05
CA LEU A 200 16.77 -9.78 1.97
C LEU A 200 15.28 -9.43 2.05
N VAL A 201 14.72 -8.94 0.94
CA VAL A 201 13.31 -8.57 0.83
C VAL A 201 12.50 -9.74 0.29
N ALA A 202 11.46 -10.16 1.02
CA ALA A 202 10.42 -11.09 0.59
C ALA A 202 9.11 -10.31 0.37
N GLY A 203 8.95 -9.75 -0.83
CA GLY A 203 7.80 -8.92 -1.20
C GLY A 203 7.69 -8.78 -2.71
N ALA A 204 6.49 -8.52 -3.21
CA ALA A 204 6.22 -8.44 -4.64
C ALA A 204 5.02 -7.53 -4.92
N SER A 205 5.01 -6.90 -6.09
CA SER A 205 3.85 -6.20 -6.66
C SER A 205 3.09 -7.05 -7.69
N ALA A 206 3.81 -7.89 -8.44
CA ALA A 206 3.24 -8.70 -9.52
C ALA A 206 3.77 -10.14 -9.44
N TYR A 207 3.34 -10.86 -8.39
CA TYR A 207 3.59 -12.29 -8.21
C TYR A 207 2.29 -12.96 -7.75
N ALA A 208 1.80 -13.96 -8.51
CA ALA A 208 0.49 -14.57 -8.31
C ALA A 208 0.48 -15.69 -7.24
N ARG A 209 1.63 -15.98 -6.64
CA ARG A 209 1.85 -17.11 -5.72
C ARG A 209 2.22 -16.63 -4.33
N GLN A 210 2.15 -17.53 -3.36
CA GLN A 210 2.60 -17.26 -2.00
C GLN A 210 4.13 -17.33 -1.92
N TYR A 211 4.71 -16.62 -0.95
CA TYR A 211 6.14 -16.70 -0.65
C TYR A 211 6.42 -17.87 0.29
N ASP A 212 7.42 -18.68 -0.03
CA ASP A 212 8.04 -19.59 0.95
C ASP A 212 8.89 -18.77 1.94
N TYR A 213 8.23 -18.21 2.95
CA TYR A 213 8.87 -17.43 4.00
C TYR A 213 9.86 -18.27 4.83
N ALA A 214 9.62 -19.57 4.99
CA ALA A 214 10.52 -20.48 5.71
C ALA A 214 11.84 -20.68 4.95
N ARG A 215 11.78 -20.84 3.63
CA ARG A 215 12.96 -20.91 2.76
C ARG A 215 13.75 -19.61 2.77
N ILE A 216 13.08 -18.45 2.71
CA ILE A 216 13.76 -17.15 2.84
C ILE A 216 14.43 -17.02 4.21
N ARG A 217 13.74 -17.35 5.31
CA ARG A 217 14.28 -17.31 6.69
C ARG A 217 15.58 -18.10 6.78
N LYS A 218 15.59 -19.35 6.30
CA LYS A 218 16.77 -20.22 6.27
C LYS A 218 17.95 -19.60 5.53
N VAL A 219 17.72 -18.92 4.40
CA VAL A 219 18.78 -18.20 3.67
C VAL A 219 19.26 -16.99 4.47
N CYS A 220 18.35 -16.20 5.05
CA CYS A 220 18.71 -15.06 5.89
C CYS A 220 19.57 -15.48 7.08
N ASP A 221 19.24 -16.56 7.77
CA ASP A 221 20.01 -17.06 8.91
C ASP A 221 21.40 -17.54 8.50
N LYS A 222 21.50 -18.24 7.36
CA LYS A 222 22.78 -18.68 6.77
C LYS A 222 23.70 -17.49 6.43
N GLN A 223 23.15 -16.39 5.91
CA GLN A 223 23.92 -15.18 5.57
C GLN A 223 24.06 -14.20 6.75
N LYS A 224 23.35 -14.42 7.86
CA LYS A 224 23.12 -13.44 8.95
C LYS A 224 22.49 -12.13 8.45
N ALA A 225 21.63 -12.24 7.43
CA ALA A 225 20.87 -11.14 6.86
C ALA A 225 19.57 -10.89 7.64
N ILE A 226 19.05 -9.67 7.53
CA ILE A 226 17.73 -9.26 8.04
C ILE A 226 16.68 -9.69 7.01
N MET A 227 15.63 -10.37 7.45
CA MET A 227 14.47 -10.70 6.61
C MET A 227 13.43 -9.58 6.70
N LEU A 228 13.32 -8.79 5.65
CA LEU A 228 12.23 -7.82 5.46
C LEU A 228 11.13 -8.48 4.63
N ALA A 229 9.90 -8.54 5.12
CA ALA A 229 8.75 -8.87 4.29
C ALA A 229 7.99 -7.59 3.91
N ASP A 230 7.90 -7.27 2.61
CA ASP A 230 6.99 -6.22 2.15
C ASP A 230 5.68 -6.87 1.72
N MET A 231 4.68 -6.76 2.59
CA MET A 231 3.35 -7.33 2.39
C MET A 231 2.35 -6.34 1.81
N ALA A 232 2.80 -5.23 1.21
CA ALA A 232 1.95 -4.17 0.66
C ALA A 232 0.78 -4.68 -0.20
N HIS A 233 1.03 -5.68 -1.05
CA HIS A 233 0.04 -6.28 -1.94
C HIS A 233 -0.85 -7.35 -1.28
N ILE A 234 -0.58 -7.79 -0.06
CA ILE A 234 -1.32 -8.91 0.57
C ILE A 234 -1.79 -8.63 2.00
N SER A 235 -1.48 -7.45 2.56
CA SER A 235 -1.74 -7.11 3.97
C SER A 235 -3.19 -7.25 4.43
N GLY A 236 -4.16 -7.01 3.55
CA GLY A 236 -5.57 -7.27 3.84
C GLY A 236 -5.91 -8.77 3.93
N LEU A 237 -5.30 -9.60 3.08
CA LEU A 237 -5.44 -11.07 3.10
C LEU A 237 -4.79 -11.66 4.36
N VAL A 238 -3.61 -11.16 4.73
CA VAL A 238 -2.92 -11.51 5.99
C VAL A 238 -3.76 -11.10 7.20
N ALA A 239 -4.30 -9.88 7.23
CA ALA A 239 -5.12 -9.39 8.34
C ALA A 239 -6.43 -10.18 8.54
N ALA A 240 -7.00 -10.71 7.45
CA ALA A 240 -8.16 -11.60 7.51
C ALA A 240 -7.83 -13.07 7.86
N GLY A 241 -6.54 -13.44 7.87
CA GLY A 241 -6.08 -14.81 8.11
C GLY A 241 -6.49 -15.79 7.01
N VAL A 242 -6.53 -15.34 5.75
CA VAL A 242 -6.93 -16.16 4.59
C VAL A 242 -5.74 -16.66 3.75
N ILE A 243 -4.51 -16.22 4.08
CA ILE A 243 -3.24 -16.69 3.52
C ILE A 243 -2.18 -16.78 4.63
N PRO A 244 -1.04 -17.47 4.43
CA PRO A 244 0.07 -17.52 5.39
C PRO A 244 0.62 -16.14 5.75
N SER A 245 1.10 -16.01 6.98
CA SER A 245 1.51 -14.73 7.55
C SER A 245 3.04 -14.54 7.51
N PRO A 246 3.56 -13.43 6.95
CA PRO A 246 5.00 -13.15 7.00
C PRO A 246 5.53 -12.95 8.43
N PHE A 247 4.63 -12.62 9.38
CA PHE A 247 4.95 -12.39 10.79
C PHE A 247 5.43 -13.65 11.53
N GLU A 248 5.31 -14.84 10.94
CA GLU A 248 5.89 -16.06 11.51
C GLU A 248 7.43 -16.05 11.38
N TYR A 249 7.97 -15.53 10.28
CA TYR A 249 9.37 -15.67 9.87
C TYR A 249 10.18 -14.37 9.85
N ALA A 250 9.55 -13.25 9.50
CA ALA A 250 10.26 -11.99 9.25
C ALA A 250 10.89 -11.39 10.52
N ASP A 251 11.95 -10.60 10.31
CA ASP A 251 12.54 -9.72 11.32
C ASP A 251 11.80 -8.37 11.36
N VAL A 252 11.41 -7.89 10.17
CA VAL A 252 10.70 -6.63 9.93
C VAL A 252 9.62 -6.87 8.86
N VAL A 253 8.45 -6.25 9.01
CA VAL A 253 7.38 -6.28 8.00
C VAL A 253 6.99 -4.85 7.64
N THR A 254 7.00 -4.53 6.35
CA THR A 254 6.47 -3.27 5.82
C THR A 254 5.17 -3.51 5.06
N THR A 255 4.30 -2.50 5.03
CA THR A 255 3.10 -2.51 4.20
C THR A 255 2.62 -1.11 3.89
N THR A 256 2.02 -0.94 2.70
CA THR A 256 1.08 0.15 2.44
C THR A 256 -0.28 -0.09 3.10
N THR A 257 -1.03 0.97 3.38
CA THR A 257 -2.34 0.88 4.02
C THR A 257 -3.55 0.92 3.08
N HIS A 258 -3.35 1.23 1.79
CA HIS A 258 -4.42 1.52 0.81
C HIS A 258 -4.83 0.36 -0.11
N LYS A 259 -3.97 -0.66 -0.30
CA LYS A 259 -4.17 -1.76 -1.29
C LYS A 259 -5.23 -2.79 -0.77
N PRO A 260 -5.04 -4.14 -0.69
CA PRO A 260 -6.05 -4.99 -0.03
C PRO A 260 -6.43 -4.59 1.40
N LEU A 261 -5.58 -3.87 2.14
CA LEU A 261 -5.96 -3.36 3.47
C LEU A 261 -7.14 -2.37 3.42
N ARG A 262 -7.34 -1.65 2.30
CA ARG A 262 -8.48 -0.76 2.01
C ARG A 262 -8.59 0.49 2.90
N GLY A 263 -7.51 0.88 3.58
CA GLY A 263 -7.40 2.11 4.35
C GLY A 263 -6.96 3.32 3.52
N PRO A 264 -6.48 4.40 4.16
CA PRO A 264 -5.99 5.60 3.46
C PRO A 264 -4.63 5.34 2.80
N ARG A 265 -4.16 6.28 1.96
CA ARG A 265 -2.76 6.29 1.50
C ARG A 265 -1.83 6.59 2.69
N GLY A 266 -0.82 5.76 2.88
CA GLY A 266 0.00 5.64 4.09
C GLY A 266 0.73 4.30 4.12
N ALA A 267 1.54 4.08 5.16
CA ALA A 267 2.23 2.82 5.42
C ALA A 267 2.43 2.53 6.92
N MET A 268 2.92 1.32 7.19
CA MET A 268 3.20 0.81 8.54
C MET A 268 4.52 0.03 8.51
N ILE A 269 5.34 0.18 9.56
CA ILE A 269 6.52 -0.65 9.82
C ILE A 269 6.32 -1.41 11.14
N PHE A 270 6.37 -2.74 11.04
CA PHE A 270 6.37 -3.66 12.16
C PHE A 270 7.76 -4.27 12.33
N PHE A 271 8.19 -4.51 13.57
CA PHE A 271 9.48 -5.14 13.86
C PHE A 271 9.39 -6.06 15.07
N ARG A 272 10.27 -7.07 15.09
CA ARG A 272 10.46 -7.95 16.25
C ARG A 272 11.00 -7.18 17.45
N LYS A 273 10.62 -7.62 18.65
CA LYS A 273 11.21 -7.20 19.93
C LYS A 273 11.51 -8.43 20.79
N GLY A 274 12.39 -8.27 21.78
CA GLY A 274 12.68 -9.30 22.78
C GLY A 274 13.92 -10.09 22.41
N VAL A 275 13.96 -11.36 22.79
CA VAL A 275 15.10 -12.24 22.52
C VAL A 275 15.11 -12.63 21.04
N LYS A 276 16.24 -12.40 20.38
CA LYS A 276 16.52 -12.90 19.02
C LYS A 276 17.12 -14.30 19.07
N GLU A 277 18.20 -14.46 19.83
CA GLU A 277 18.93 -15.71 19.99
C GLU A 277 19.64 -15.75 21.34
N ILE A 278 20.02 -16.95 21.78
CA ILE A 278 21.05 -17.13 22.81
C ILE A 278 22.31 -17.52 22.05
N ASN A 279 23.37 -16.73 22.17
CA ASN A 279 24.60 -16.98 21.43
C ASN A 279 25.37 -18.19 22.00
N LYS A 280 26.45 -18.60 21.31
CA LYS A 280 27.30 -19.74 21.73
C LYS A 280 27.93 -19.60 23.12
N GLN A 281 27.93 -18.40 23.69
CA GLN A 281 28.44 -18.08 25.02
C GLN A 281 27.33 -18.02 26.09
N GLY A 282 26.10 -18.45 25.76
CA GLY A 282 24.96 -18.38 26.67
C GLY A 282 24.39 -16.98 26.88
N LYS A 283 24.88 -15.96 26.18
CA LYS A 283 24.41 -14.58 26.30
C LYS A 283 23.16 -14.38 25.44
N VAL A 284 22.12 -13.85 26.06
CA VAL A 284 20.90 -13.37 25.39
C VAL A 284 21.25 -12.22 24.44
N VAL A 285 20.94 -12.39 23.16
CA VAL A 285 20.98 -11.35 22.13
C VAL A 285 19.56 -10.84 21.94
N LEU A 286 19.36 -9.54 22.13
CA LEU A 286 18.06 -8.89 21.93
C LEU A 286 17.92 -8.36 20.50
N TYR A 287 16.69 -8.23 20.02
CA TYR A 287 16.37 -7.45 18.83
C TYR A 287 16.64 -5.96 19.08
N ASP A 288 17.36 -5.34 18.15
CA ASP A 288 17.82 -3.94 18.18
C ASP A 288 17.36 -3.23 16.89
N TYR A 289 16.04 -3.16 16.76
CA TYR A 289 15.31 -2.59 15.61
C TYR A 289 14.42 -1.41 16.03
N GLU A 290 13.83 -1.45 17.23
CA GLU A 290 12.81 -0.50 17.67
C GLU A 290 13.29 0.95 17.61
N ASP A 291 14.38 1.26 18.32
CA ASP A 291 14.88 2.64 18.41
C ASP A 291 15.47 3.10 17.08
N LYS A 292 16.15 2.22 16.32
CA LYS A 292 16.71 2.56 15.01
C LYS A 292 15.65 2.88 13.96
N ILE A 293 14.62 2.05 13.84
CA ILE A 293 13.53 2.28 12.88
C ILE A 293 12.76 3.54 13.26
N ASN A 294 12.48 3.73 14.55
CA ASN A 294 11.83 4.95 15.02
C ASN A 294 12.68 6.19 14.73
N GLN A 295 13.97 6.19 15.06
CA GLN A 295 14.89 7.30 14.79
C GLN A 295 15.07 7.59 13.29
N ALA A 296 15.10 6.56 12.43
CA ALA A 296 15.19 6.73 10.98
C ALA A 296 13.91 7.33 10.37
N VAL A 297 12.73 7.01 10.90
CA VAL A 297 11.49 7.68 10.49
C VAL A 297 11.47 9.13 11.00
N PHE A 298 11.66 9.35 12.30
CA PHE A 298 11.79 10.67 12.91
C PHE A 298 12.87 10.65 14.02
N PRO A 299 13.87 11.56 14.00
CA PRO A 299 13.99 12.74 13.13
C PRO A 299 14.73 12.48 11.79
N GLY A 300 15.05 11.23 11.46
CA GLY A 300 15.97 10.91 10.35
C GLY A 300 15.49 11.28 8.94
N LEU A 301 14.22 11.03 8.61
CA LEU A 301 13.71 11.16 7.22
C LEU A 301 12.36 11.87 7.09
N GLN A 302 11.63 12.10 8.18
CA GLN A 302 10.38 12.85 8.22
C GLN A 302 10.40 13.85 9.38
N GLY A 303 9.61 14.92 9.26
CA GLY A 303 9.30 15.86 10.34
C GLY A 303 7.88 15.61 10.89
N GLY A 304 7.03 16.63 10.82
CA GLY A 304 5.63 16.58 11.25
C GLY A 304 4.81 15.45 10.59
N PRO A 305 4.13 14.58 11.36
CA PRO A 305 3.43 13.42 10.82
C PRO A 305 1.95 13.69 10.49
N HIS A 306 1.43 12.93 9.53
CA HIS A 306 0.07 13.12 8.98
C HIS A 306 -1.01 12.51 9.89
N ASN A 307 -1.35 13.21 10.98
CA ASN A 307 -2.34 12.75 11.97
C ASN A 307 -3.73 12.42 11.39
N HIS A 308 -4.15 13.11 10.33
CA HIS A 308 -5.40 12.82 9.62
C HIS A 308 -5.38 11.44 8.93
N THR A 309 -4.28 11.10 8.26
CA THR A 309 -4.04 9.78 7.68
C THR A 309 -3.97 8.69 8.75
N ILE A 310 -3.30 8.95 9.87
CA ILE A 310 -3.23 8.03 11.02
C ILE A 310 -4.63 7.79 11.62
N THR A 311 -5.48 8.82 11.65
CA THR A 311 -6.88 8.72 12.10
C THR A 311 -7.71 7.87 11.13
N GLY A 312 -7.56 8.06 9.82
CA GLY A 312 -8.15 7.18 8.80
C GLY A 312 -7.66 5.73 8.91
N LEU A 313 -6.37 5.53 9.22
CA LEU A 313 -5.78 4.21 9.42
C LEU A 313 -6.38 3.50 10.64
N ALA A 314 -6.58 4.20 11.76
CA ALA A 314 -7.27 3.67 12.93
C ALA A 314 -8.67 3.12 12.59
N VAL A 315 -9.43 3.83 11.74
CA VAL A 315 -10.75 3.39 11.26
C VAL A 315 -10.62 2.14 10.37
N ALA A 316 -9.66 2.12 9.43
CA ALA A 316 -9.44 0.99 8.54
C ALA A 316 -9.01 -0.28 9.29
N LEU A 317 -8.10 -0.17 10.27
CA LEU A 317 -7.66 -1.29 11.11
C LEU A 317 -8.81 -1.86 11.94
N LYS A 318 -9.69 -1.01 12.48
CA LYS A 318 -10.91 -1.48 13.16
C LYS A 318 -11.78 -2.31 12.22
N GLN A 319 -12.00 -1.85 10.98
CA GLN A 319 -12.75 -2.62 9.97
C GLN A 319 -12.09 -3.95 9.65
N ALA A 320 -10.75 -3.99 9.54
CA ALA A 320 -10.00 -5.21 9.24
C ALA A 320 -10.21 -6.35 10.26
N THR A 321 -10.55 -6.02 11.51
CA THR A 321 -10.86 -7.00 12.57
C THR A 321 -12.27 -7.60 12.50
N THR A 322 -13.12 -7.19 11.56
CA THR A 322 -14.54 -7.62 11.50
C THR A 322 -14.74 -8.91 10.69
N PRO A 323 -15.73 -9.76 11.05
CA PRO A 323 -16.08 -10.93 10.23
C PRO A 323 -16.46 -10.58 8.78
N VAL A 324 -17.13 -9.44 8.58
CA VAL A 324 -17.49 -8.92 7.24
C VAL A 324 -16.24 -8.63 6.40
N TYR A 325 -15.17 -8.14 7.02
CA TYR A 325 -13.90 -7.93 6.33
C TYR A 325 -13.21 -9.25 5.97
N LYS A 326 -13.25 -10.26 6.85
CA LYS A 326 -12.75 -11.60 6.53
C LYS A 326 -13.50 -12.20 5.33
N ALA A 327 -14.83 -12.21 5.36
CA ALA A 327 -15.65 -12.70 4.25
C ALA A 327 -15.37 -11.95 2.93
N TYR A 328 -15.12 -10.63 3.00
CA TYR A 328 -14.67 -9.85 1.84
C TYR A 328 -13.34 -10.36 1.26
N GLN A 329 -12.34 -10.70 2.08
CA GLN A 329 -11.05 -11.19 1.60
C GLN A 329 -11.14 -12.66 1.10
N GLU A 330 -11.98 -13.50 1.71
CA GLU A 330 -12.31 -14.83 1.19
C GLU A 330 -12.93 -14.73 -0.21
N GLN A 331 -13.85 -13.77 -0.41
CA GLN A 331 -14.45 -13.50 -1.72
C GLN A 331 -13.41 -13.00 -2.73
N VAL A 332 -12.43 -12.18 -2.33
CA VAL A 332 -11.33 -11.72 -3.21
C VAL A 332 -10.53 -12.90 -3.75
N LEU A 333 -10.16 -13.88 -2.91
CA LEU A 333 -9.44 -15.09 -3.35
C LEU A 333 -10.32 -15.97 -4.26
N SER A 334 -11.57 -16.20 -3.86
CA SER A 334 -12.54 -16.99 -4.65
C SER A 334 -12.75 -16.40 -6.05
N ASN A 335 -12.93 -15.09 -6.12
CA ASN A 335 -13.06 -14.34 -7.37
C ASN A 335 -11.81 -14.45 -8.26
N CYS A 336 -10.61 -14.28 -7.68
CA CYS A 336 -9.37 -14.35 -8.47
C CYS A 336 -9.11 -15.76 -9.01
N SER A 337 -9.39 -16.79 -8.21
CA SER A 337 -9.35 -18.20 -8.67
C SER A 337 -10.36 -18.45 -9.80
N LYS A 338 -11.59 -17.94 -9.70
CA LYS A 338 -12.60 -18.07 -10.76
C LYS A 338 -12.20 -17.33 -12.04
N PHE A 339 -11.59 -16.16 -11.92
CA PHE A 339 -11.05 -15.38 -13.04
C PHE A 339 -9.94 -16.16 -13.76
N ALA A 340 -8.95 -16.65 -13.01
CA ALA A 340 -7.85 -17.46 -13.53
C ALA A 340 -8.37 -18.70 -14.28
N GLN A 341 -9.29 -19.46 -13.69
CA GLN A 341 -9.92 -20.62 -14.32
C GLN A 341 -10.65 -20.28 -15.63
N THR A 342 -11.31 -19.11 -15.69
CA THR A 342 -12.08 -18.71 -16.88
C THR A 342 -11.15 -18.24 -18.01
N LEU A 343 -10.09 -17.49 -17.69
CA LEU A 343 -9.04 -17.13 -18.64
C LEU A 343 -8.35 -18.38 -19.20
N ALA A 344 -8.00 -19.36 -18.35
CA ALA A 344 -7.41 -20.62 -18.80
C ALA A 344 -8.35 -21.40 -19.75
N ARG A 345 -9.66 -21.46 -19.47
CA ARG A 345 -10.66 -22.07 -20.38
C ARG A 345 -10.79 -21.35 -21.72
N LYS A 346 -10.50 -20.05 -21.78
CA LYS A 346 -10.42 -19.24 -23.00
C LYS A 346 -9.04 -19.32 -23.69
N GLY A 347 -8.18 -20.25 -23.26
CA GLY A 347 -6.86 -20.49 -23.85
C GLY A 347 -5.86 -19.36 -23.60
N TYR A 348 -6.00 -18.61 -22.51
CA TYR A 348 -4.95 -17.70 -22.04
C TYR A 348 -3.97 -18.47 -21.15
N GLU A 349 -2.68 -18.26 -21.38
CA GLU A 349 -1.64 -18.70 -20.45
C GLU A 349 -1.56 -17.73 -19.28
N LEU A 350 -1.40 -18.27 -18.07
CA LEU A 350 -1.14 -17.50 -16.86
C LEU A 350 0.30 -17.78 -16.40
N VAL A 351 1.05 -16.77 -16.00
CA VAL A 351 2.37 -16.98 -15.37
C VAL A 351 2.15 -17.79 -14.09
N SER A 352 2.96 -18.84 -13.90
CA SER A 352 2.77 -19.89 -12.88
C SER A 352 1.51 -20.74 -13.01
N GLY A 353 0.72 -20.61 -14.09
CA GLY A 353 -0.45 -21.44 -14.36
C GLY A 353 -1.69 -21.16 -13.51
N GLY A 354 -1.71 -20.09 -12.70
CA GLY A 354 -2.83 -19.79 -11.81
C GLY A 354 -2.53 -18.69 -10.79
N THR A 355 -3.25 -18.70 -9.67
CA THR A 355 -3.08 -17.75 -8.57
C THR A 355 -3.42 -18.37 -7.20
N GLU A 356 -2.79 -17.85 -6.16
CA GLU A 356 -3.01 -18.14 -4.73
C GLU A 356 -3.32 -16.85 -3.93
N ASN A 357 -3.53 -15.73 -4.62
CA ASN A 357 -3.78 -14.42 -4.01
C ASN A 357 -4.83 -13.63 -4.81
N HIS A 358 -4.75 -12.29 -4.82
CA HIS A 358 -5.74 -11.39 -5.41
C HIS A 358 -5.40 -10.93 -6.84
N LEU A 359 -4.34 -11.46 -7.47
CA LEU A 359 -3.93 -11.07 -8.82
C LEU A 359 -3.63 -12.28 -9.74
N VAL A 360 -3.72 -12.04 -11.05
CA VAL A 360 -3.25 -12.96 -12.10
C VAL A 360 -2.31 -12.21 -13.04
N LEU A 361 -1.45 -12.94 -13.74
CA LEU A 361 -0.56 -12.41 -14.76
C LEU A 361 -0.81 -13.16 -16.06
N VAL A 362 -1.40 -12.49 -17.06
CA VAL A 362 -1.74 -13.11 -18.35
C VAL A 362 -0.56 -13.01 -19.32
N ASN A 363 -0.07 -14.15 -19.79
CA ASN A 363 0.92 -14.21 -20.87
C ASN A 363 0.20 -14.12 -22.22
N LEU A 364 0.28 -12.95 -22.88
CA LEU A 364 -0.35 -12.71 -24.18
C LEU A 364 0.48 -13.19 -25.38
N LYS A 365 1.71 -13.72 -25.16
CA LYS A 365 2.59 -14.20 -26.25
C LYS A 365 1.89 -15.22 -27.15
N ASN A 366 1.14 -16.15 -26.56
CA ASN A 366 0.43 -17.20 -27.31
C ASN A 366 -0.79 -16.69 -28.11
N LYS A 367 -1.29 -15.49 -27.82
CA LYS A 367 -2.31 -14.78 -28.61
C LYS A 367 -1.69 -13.91 -29.71
N GLY A 368 -0.36 -13.79 -29.78
CA GLY A 368 0.33 -13.00 -30.79
C GLY A 368 0.17 -11.47 -30.63
N ILE A 369 -0.17 -10.99 -29.44
CA ILE A 369 -0.29 -9.56 -29.11
C ILE A 369 0.44 -9.23 -27.80
N ASP A 370 0.90 -7.99 -27.67
CA ASP A 370 1.60 -7.51 -26.48
C ASP A 370 0.65 -6.75 -25.53
N GLY A 371 1.05 -6.65 -24.27
CA GLY A 371 0.26 -5.98 -23.22
C GLY A 371 -0.03 -4.51 -23.51
N SER A 372 0.90 -3.76 -24.11
CA SER A 372 0.71 -2.31 -24.34
C SER A 372 -0.40 -2.00 -25.34
N ARG A 373 -0.62 -2.88 -26.32
CA ARG A 373 -1.75 -2.79 -27.25
C ARG A 373 -3.07 -3.17 -26.60
N VAL A 374 -3.09 -4.27 -25.84
CA VAL A 374 -4.31 -4.71 -25.14
C VAL A 374 -4.74 -3.70 -24.08
N GLU A 375 -3.80 -3.13 -23.31
CA GLU A 375 -4.03 -2.06 -22.34
C GLU A 375 -4.75 -0.85 -22.96
N LYS A 376 -4.29 -0.36 -24.13
CA LYS A 376 -4.91 0.80 -24.79
C LYS A 376 -6.35 0.53 -25.25
N VAL A 377 -6.69 -0.71 -25.60
CA VAL A 377 -8.08 -1.06 -25.92
C VAL A 377 -8.91 -1.24 -24.65
N LEU A 378 -8.36 -1.85 -23.59
CA LEU A 378 -9.01 -1.97 -22.27
C LEU A 378 -9.37 -0.58 -21.69
N GLU A 379 -8.42 0.36 -21.71
CA GLU A 379 -8.61 1.75 -21.29
C GLU A 379 -9.73 2.43 -22.08
N ALA A 380 -9.73 2.28 -23.41
CA ALA A 380 -10.74 2.87 -24.30
C ALA A 380 -12.17 2.30 -24.10
N VAL A 381 -12.32 1.12 -23.48
CA VAL A 381 -13.63 0.54 -23.11
C VAL A 381 -13.90 0.63 -21.60
N HIS A 382 -13.21 1.53 -20.89
CA HIS A 382 -13.31 1.75 -19.45
C HIS A 382 -13.02 0.52 -18.57
N ILE A 383 -12.26 -0.45 -19.09
CA ILE A 383 -11.60 -1.48 -18.28
C ILE A 383 -10.25 -0.89 -17.83
N ALA A 384 -10.36 0.19 -17.06
CA ALA A 384 -9.33 0.63 -16.13
C ALA A 384 -9.31 -0.34 -14.95
N ALA A 385 -8.72 0.08 -13.83
CA ALA A 385 -8.35 -0.87 -12.81
C ALA A 385 -8.02 -0.25 -11.42
N ASN A 386 -8.67 -0.57 -10.25
CA ASN A 386 -9.19 -1.87 -9.69
C ASN A 386 -10.59 -2.16 -9.00
N LYS A 387 -10.93 -3.49 -8.95
CA LYS A 387 -11.87 -4.27 -8.09
C LYS A 387 -13.40 -4.16 -8.35
N ASN A 388 -14.15 -5.30 -8.35
CA ASN A 388 -15.34 -5.55 -7.50
C ASN A 388 -16.12 -6.88 -7.72
N THR A 389 -17.17 -7.07 -6.91
CA THR A 389 -18.14 -8.19 -6.74
C THR A 389 -18.92 -8.64 -7.99
N GLY A 390 -18.48 -8.30 -9.20
CA GLY A 390 -19.07 -8.82 -10.43
C GLY A 390 -18.77 -10.31 -10.63
N ASP A 391 -19.52 -10.94 -11.54
CA ASP A 391 -19.20 -12.28 -12.01
C ASP A 391 -17.87 -12.24 -12.80
N PHE A 392 -16.80 -12.79 -12.20
CA PHE A 392 -15.49 -12.83 -12.84
C PHE A 392 -15.44 -13.71 -14.10
N VAL A 393 -16.49 -14.50 -14.40
CA VAL A 393 -16.67 -15.11 -15.71
C VAL A 393 -16.91 -14.02 -16.77
N LYS A 394 -17.84 -13.09 -16.51
CA LYS A 394 -18.12 -11.95 -17.41
C LYS A 394 -16.93 -11.01 -17.54
N VAL A 395 -16.17 -10.80 -16.47
CA VAL A 395 -14.91 -10.02 -16.53
C VAL A 395 -13.91 -10.68 -17.48
N ALA A 396 -13.77 -12.01 -17.44
CA ALA A 396 -12.92 -12.74 -18.38
C ALA A 396 -13.49 -12.75 -19.82
N GLU A 397 -14.81 -12.66 -20.00
CA GLU A 397 -15.45 -12.45 -21.30
C GLU A 397 -15.16 -11.07 -21.88
N TYR A 398 -15.24 -9.99 -21.08
CA TYR A 398 -14.92 -8.64 -21.52
C TYR A 398 -13.42 -8.48 -21.84
N PHE A 399 -12.54 -9.06 -21.02
CA PHE A 399 -11.10 -9.10 -21.31
C PHE A 399 -10.82 -9.82 -22.64
N ASP A 400 -11.44 -10.98 -22.85
CA ASP A 400 -11.27 -11.77 -24.07
C ASP A 400 -11.84 -11.08 -25.31
N ALA A 401 -13.02 -10.45 -25.21
CA ALA A 401 -13.57 -9.60 -26.26
C ALA A 401 -12.62 -8.45 -26.61
N THR A 402 -12.00 -7.83 -25.61
CA THR A 402 -11.03 -6.74 -25.79
C THR A 402 -9.74 -7.21 -26.46
N VAL A 403 -9.22 -8.39 -26.11
CA VAL A 403 -8.06 -8.99 -26.80
C VAL A 403 -8.39 -9.29 -28.26
N ASN A 404 -9.57 -9.86 -28.55
CA ASN A 404 -10.00 -10.12 -29.92
C ASN A 404 -10.20 -8.83 -30.74
N LEU A 405 -10.72 -7.76 -30.12
CA LEU A 405 -10.79 -6.43 -30.72
C LEU A 405 -9.39 -5.85 -31.00
N ALA A 406 -8.46 -5.96 -30.05
CA ALA A 406 -7.08 -5.51 -30.22
C ALA A 406 -6.36 -6.29 -31.34
N LEU A 407 -6.67 -7.58 -31.51
CA LEU A 407 -6.18 -8.39 -32.64
C LEU A 407 -6.74 -7.91 -33.98
N LYS A 408 -8.03 -7.58 -34.05
CA LYS A 408 -8.66 -6.99 -35.25
C LYS A 408 -7.99 -5.66 -35.64
N ILE A 409 -7.86 -4.73 -34.69
CA ILE A 409 -7.21 -3.42 -34.93
C ILE A 409 -5.75 -3.61 -35.36
N LYS A 410 -5.04 -4.59 -34.78
CA LYS A 410 -3.66 -4.91 -35.17
C LYS A 410 -3.56 -5.39 -36.62
N ALA A 411 -4.55 -6.15 -37.11
CA ALA A 411 -4.58 -6.59 -38.51
C ALA A 411 -4.89 -5.43 -39.49
N GLU A 412 -5.64 -4.42 -39.05
CA GLU A 412 -5.98 -3.22 -39.83
C GLU A 412 -4.88 -2.14 -39.79
N THR A 413 -3.99 -2.18 -38.78
CA THR A 413 -2.93 -1.19 -38.55
C THR A 413 -1.84 -1.23 -39.63
N LYS A 414 -1.72 -0.14 -40.41
CA LYS A 414 -0.62 0.05 -41.37
C LYS A 414 0.65 0.59 -40.68
N GLY A 415 1.26 -0.21 -39.81
CA GLY A 415 2.49 0.15 -39.10
C GLY A 415 2.87 -0.85 -38.01
N THR A 416 4.11 -0.79 -37.53
CA THR A 416 4.64 -1.72 -36.51
C THR A 416 4.76 -1.11 -35.12
N LYS A 417 4.67 0.21 -34.98
CA LYS A 417 4.87 0.93 -33.72
C LYS A 417 3.54 1.08 -32.96
N LEU A 418 3.62 1.28 -31.65
CA LEU A 418 2.41 1.47 -30.81
C LEU A 418 1.61 2.71 -31.23
N LYS A 419 2.28 3.79 -31.65
CA LYS A 419 1.62 5.01 -32.16
C LYS A 419 0.73 4.73 -33.38
N ASP A 420 1.12 3.79 -34.24
CA ASP A 420 0.39 3.46 -35.47
C ASP A 420 -0.90 2.69 -35.11
N PHE A 421 -0.79 1.81 -34.10
CA PHE A 421 -1.93 1.08 -33.52
C PHE A 421 -2.91 2.01 -32.81
N VAL A 422 -2.42 2.99 -32.02
CA VAL A 422 -3.27 3.96 -31.33
C VAL A 422 -4.03 4.86 -32.33
N ALA A 423 -3.37 5.32 -33.40
CA ALA A 423 -4.03 6.07 -34.46
C ALA A 423 -5.11 5.23 -35.16
N THR A 424 -4.84 3.94 -35.41
CA THR A 424 -5.81 3.02 -36.01
C THR A 424 -7.01 2.80 -35.08
N LEU A 425 -6.78 2.54 -33.79
CA LEU A 425 -7.82 2.43 -32.75
C LEU A 425 -8.71 3.69 -32.71
N GLN A 426 -8.13 4.88 -32.70
CA GLN A 426 -8.88 6.15 -32.73
C GLN A 426 -9.72 6.30 -34.01
N SER A 427 -9.19 5.92 -35.17
CA SER A 427 -9.92 5.99 -36.45
C SER A 427 -11.01 4.92 -36.63
N SER A 428 -10.98 3.85 -35.83
CA SER A 428 -11.84 2.67 -36.01
C SER A 428 -13.31 2.86 -35.62
N GLY A 429 -13.65 3.98 -34.96
CA GLY A 429 -15.01 4.24 -34.45
C GLY A 429 -15.45 3.30 -33.33
N VAL A 430 -14.53 2.52 -32.75
CA VAL A 430 -14.81 1.58 -31.64
C VAL A 430 -14.69 2.25 -30.27
N ILE A 431 -14.05 3.42 -30.20
CA ILE A 431 -14.14 4.30 -29.03
C ILE A 431 -15.42 5.14 -29.18
N PRO A 432 -16.38 5.08 -28.23
CA PRO A 432 -17.58 5.92 -28.23
C PRO A 432 -17.30 7.39 -27.85
#